data_AF-Q95JC3-F1
#
_entry.id   AF-Q95JC3-F1
#
_cell.length_a   1.000
_cell.length_b   1.000
_cell.length_c   1.000
_cell.angle_alpha   90.00
_cell.angle_beta   90.00
_cell.angle_gamma   90.00
#
_symmetry.space_group_name_H-M   'P 1'
#
loop_
_entity.id
_entity.type
_entity.pdbx_description
1 polymer ?
#
loop_
_entity_poly.entity_id
_entity_poly.type
_entity_poly.pdbx_seq_one_letter_code
_entity_poly.pdbx_strand_id
1 'polypeptide(L)' 'MWHLKLFAVLMICLLLLAQVDGSPIPQQSSAKRRPRRMTPFWRAVSLRPIGASCRDDSECITRLCRKRRCSLSVAQE' A
#
# COMPACT_ATOMS: atom_id res chain seq x y z
N MET A 1 14.49 39.47 -36.92
CA MET A 1 13.24 38.69 -36.67
C MET A 1 13.49 37.20 -36.42
N TRP A 2 14.60 36.62 -36.90
CA TRP A 2 14.88 35.18 -36.74
C TRP A 2 15.11 34.76 -35.28
N HIS A 3 15.80 35.59 -34.50
CA HIS A 3 16.03 35.35 -33.07
C HIS A 3 14.73 35.22 -32.25
N LEU A 4 13.71 36.03 -32.55
CA LEU A 4 12.40 35.94 -31.87
C LEU A 4 11.70 34.61 -32.13
N LYS A 5 11.79 34.10 -33.37
CA LYS A 5 11.24 32.78 -33.72
C LYS A 5 12.00 31.64 -33.01
N LEU A 6 13.33 31.73 -32.96
CA LEU A 6 14.16 30.78 -32.21
C LEU A 6 13.85 30.77 -30.72
N PHE A 7 13.71 31.95 -30.11
CA PHE A 7 13.29 32.08 -28.71
C PHE A 7 11.90 31.48 -28.46
N ALA A 8 10.93 31.73 -29.35
CA ALA A 8 9.60 31.15 -29.24
C ALA A 8 9.63 29.61 -29.30
N VAL A 9 10.39 29.04 -30.24
CA VAL A 9 10.55 27.58 -30.36
C VAL A 9 11.23 26.98 -29.13
N LEU A 10 12.28 27.63 -28.62
CA LEU A 10 12.97 27.21 -27.40
C LEU A 10 12.02 27.20 -26.19
N MET A 11 11.24 28.27 -26.00
CA MET A 11 10.27 28.37 -24.91
C MET A 11 9.19 27.29 -24.98
N ILE A 12 8.68 27.00 -26.18
CA ILE A 12 7.70 25.92 -26.39
C ILE A 12 8.31 24.55 -26.04
N CYS A 13 9.55 24.30 -26.44
CA CYS A 13 10.25 23.05 -26.14
C CYS A 13 10.44 22.85 -24.63
N LEU A 14 10.84 23.90 -23.91
CA LEU A 14 10.99 23.87 -22.45
C LEU A 14 9.65 23.63 -21.73
N LEU A 15 8.58 24.27 -22.19
CA LEU A 15 7.22 24.06 -21.65
C LEU A 15 6.75 22.61 -21.86
N LEU A 16 7.01 22.04 -23.03
CA LEU A 16 6.69 20.63 -23.32
C LEU A 16 7.48 19.68 -22.41
N LEU A 17 8.78 19.93 -22.20
CA LEU A 17 9.60 19.12 -21.30
C LEU A 17 9.11 19.20 -19.84
N ALA A 18 8.76 20.39 -19.36
CA ALA A 18 8.25 20.58 -17.99
C ALA A 18 6.91 19.86 -17.75
N GLN A 19 6.08 19.70 -18.79
CA GLN A 19 4.82 18.96 -18.68
C GLN A 19 5.03 17.44 -18.58
N VAL A 20 6.13 16.91 -19.13
CA VAL A 20 6.46 15.48 -19.06
C VAL A 20 6.86 15.07 -17.63
N ASP A 21 7.43 16.00 -16.86
CA ASP A 21 7.72 15.79 -15.43
C ASP A 21 6.47 15.89 -14.52
N GLY A 22 5.31 16.23 -15.09
CA GLY A 22 4.00 16.21 -14.41
C GLY A 22 3.43 14.81 -14.17
N SER A 23 4.26 13.76 -14.22
CA SER A 23 3.85 12.39 -13.94
C SER A 23 3.48 12.25 -12.44
N PRO A 24 2.33 11.65 -12.11
CA PRO A 24 1.85 11.60 -10.74
C PRO A 24 2.74 10.67 -9.92
N ILE A 25 3.61 11.29 -9.10
CA ILE A 25 4.21 10.73 -7.88
C ILE A 25 5.22 9.59 -8.15
N PRO A 26 6.53 9.79 -7.90
CA PRO A 26 7.49 8.70 -7.96
C PRO A 26 7.05 7.59 -7.00
N GLN A 27 6.93 6.41 -7.59
CA GLN A 27 6.40 5.16 -7.06
C GLN A 27 7.32 4.57 -5.97
N GLN A 28 7.61 5.34 -4.92
CA GLN A 28 8.49 4.98 -3.80
C GLN A 28 7.87 5.18 -2.42
N SER A 29 6.60 5.56 -2.31
CA SER A 29 5.87 5.26 -1.08
C SER A 29 5.51 3.78 -1.16
N SER A 30 6.11 2.95 -0.29
CA SER A 30 5.64 1.61 0.06
C SER A 30 4.13 1.53 -0.20
N ALA A 31 3.66 0.67 -1.10
CA ALA A 31 2.23 0.51 -1.32
C ALA A 31 1.60 0.32 0.05
N LYS A 32 1.02 1.38 0.62
CA LYS A 32 0.31 1.33 1.90
C LYS A 32 -0.90 0.50 1.54
N ARG A 33 -0.74 -0.83 1.62
CA ARG A 33 -1.82 -1.80 1.48
C ARG A 33 -2.84 -1.32 2.48
N ARG A 34 -3.87 -0.65 1.98
CA ARG A 34 -5.01 -0.27 2.79
C ARG A 34 -5.47 -1.60 3.38
N PRO A 35 -5.40 -1.81 4.70
CA PRO A 35 -5.83 -3.07 5.26
C PRO A 35 -7.26 -3.26 4.79
N ARG A 36 -7.55 -4.39 4.13
CA ARG A 36 -8.92 -4.71 3.75
C ARG A 36 -9.73 -4.58 5.02
N ARG A 37 -10.70 -3.66 5.04
CA ARG A 37 -11.61 -3.54 6.19
C ARG A 37 -12.27 -4.90 6.32
N MET A 38 -11.90 -5.63 7.37
CA MET A 38 -12.51 -6.89 7.70
C MET A 38 -14.03 -6.65 7.81
N THR A 39 -14.83 -7.38 7.02
CA THR A 39 -16.30 -7.31 7.10
C THR A 39 -16.74 -7.67 8.52
N PRO A 40 -17.85 -7.15 9.07
CA PRO A 40 -18.32 -7.53 10.42
C PRO A 40 -18.52 -9.04 10.63
N PHE A 41 -18.46 -9.84 9.56
CA PHE A 41 -18.52 -11.30 9.55
C PHE A 41 -17.57 -11.98 10.57
N TRP A 42 -16.39 -11.43 10.87
CA TRP A 42 -15.50 -12.00 11.90
C TRP A 42 -16.06 -11.90 13.32
N ARG A 43 -17.19 -11.19 13.52
CA ARG A 43 -17.94 -11.23 14.79
C ARG A 43 -18.88 -12.44 14.86
N ALA A 44 -19.34 -12.95 13.72
CA ALA A 44 -20.18 -14.16 13.65
C ALA A 44 -19.33 -15.44 13.70
N VAL A 45 -18.12 -15.39 13.14
CA VAL A 45 -17.14 -16.46 13.31
C VAL A 45 -16.50 -16.30 14.69
N SER A 46 -16.79 -17.18 15.65
CA SER A 46 -16.21 -17.14 17.00
C SER A 46 -14.67 -17.24 17.05
N LEU A 47 -14.03 -17.38 15.89
CA LEU A 47 -12.59 -17.46 15.71
C LEU A 47 -12.00 -16.07 15.46
N ARG A 48 -10.93 -15.75 16.17
CA ARG A 48 -10.23 -14.48 16.11
C ARG A 48 -9.47 -14.34 14.77
N PRO A 49 -9.45 -13.14 14.17
CA PRO A 49 -8.72 -12.88 12.94
C PRO A 49 -7.21 -12.83 13.19
N ILE A 50 -6.44 -12.84 12.11
CA ILE A 50 -4.98 -12.72 12.12
C ILE A 50 -4.58 -11.39 12.80
N GLY A 51 -3.59 -11.45 13.70
CA GLY A 51 -3.13 -10.32 14.50
C GLY A 51 -3.93 -10.04 15.78
N ALA A 52 -5.07 -10.69 15.99
CA ALA A 52 -5.82 -10.59 17.24
C ALA A 52 -5.09 -11.32 18.39
N SER A 53 -5.33 -10.87 19.62
CA SER A 53 -4.78 -11.51 20.82
C SER A 53 -5.40 -12.88 21.06
N CYS A 54 -4.59 -13.89 21.37
CA CYS A 54 -5.05 -15.25 21.66
C CYS A 54 -4.40 -15.81 22.94
N ARG A 55 -5.08 -16.77 23.57
CA ARG A 55 -4.55 -17.60 24.66
C ARG A 55 -4.18 -19.01 24.19
N ASP A 56 -5.02 -19.59 23.35
CA ASP A 56 -4.86 -20.92 22.77
C ASP A 56 -4.93 -20.87 21.25
N ASP A 57 -4.35 -21.89 20.60
CA ASP A 57 -4.35 -22.06 19.15
C ASP A 57 -5.78 -22.09 18.58
N SER A 58 -6.70 -22.77 19.27
CA SER A 58 -8.11 -22.92 18.85
C SER A 58 -8.88 -21.61 18.79
N GLU A 59 -8.41 -20.55 19.44
CA GLU A 59 -9.05 -19.23 19.38
C GLU A 59 -8.85 -18.55 18.03
N CYS A 60 -7.82 -18.93 17.27
CA CYS A 60 -7.46 -18.29 16.02
C CYS A 60 -8.11 -18.97 14.82
N ILE A 61 -8.52 -18.18 13.81
CA ILE A 61 -9.03 -18.75 12.54
C ILE A 61 -8.02 -19.67 11.85
N THR A 62 -6.73 -19.39 12.05
CA THR A 62 -5.60 -20.16 11.53
C THR A 62 -5.21 -21.34 12.41
N ARG A 63 -5.85 -21.51 13.57
CA ARG A 63 -5.48 -22.47 14.62
C ARG A 63 -4.02 -22.36 15.08
N LEU A 64 -3.50 -21.13 15.12
CA LEU A 64 -2.11 -20.85 15.48
C LEU A 64 -1.98 -19.55 16.29
N CYS A 65 -1.59 -19.70 17.55
CA CYS A 65 -1.37 -18.65 18.52
C CYS A 65 0.14 -18.52 18.83
N ARG A 66 0.78 -17.46 18.33
CA ARG A 66 2.22 -17.18 18.55
C ARG A 66 2.40 -15.85 19.25
N LYS A 67 3.19 -15.82 20.33
CA LYS A 67 3.41 -14.60 21.16
C LYS A 67 2.09 -13.94 21.60
N ARG A 68 1.08 -14.76 21.97
CA ARG A 68 -0.29 -14.32 22.30
C ARG A 68 -1.01 -13.59 21.16
N ARG A 69 -0.66 -13.84 19.89
CA ARG A 69 -1.35 -13.30 18.71
C ARG A 69 -1.58 -14.36 17.63
N CYS A 70 -2.68 -14.25 16.89
CA CYS A 70 -2.99 -15.16 15.79
C CYS A 70 -2.08 -14.91 14.58
N SER A 71 -1.45 -15.96 14.05
CA SER A 71 -0.53 -15.90 12.90
C SER A 71 -1.00 -16.78 11.73
N LEU A 72 -0.67 -16.40 10.48
CA LEU A 72 -1.02 -17.14 9.24
C LEU A 72 -0.12 -18.34 8.97
N SER A 73 1.14 -18.23 9.35
CA SER A 73 2.12 -19.27 9.17
C SER A 73 3.00 -19.32 10.42
N VAL A 74 3.76 -20.39 10.52
CA VAL A 74 4.94 -20.46 11.41
C VAL A 74 6.02 -19.52 10.85
N ALA A 75 5.69 -18.27 10.55
CA ALA A 75 6.63 -17.27 10.05
C ALA A 75 7.75 -17.14 11.08
N GLN A 76 8.92 -17.69 10.74
CA GLN A 76 10.17 -17.46 11.45
C GLN A 76 10.42 -15.96 11.50
N GLU A 77 10.09 -15.34 12.61
CA GLU A 77 11.05 -14.45 13.26
C GLU A 77 12.06 -15.31 14.00
#